data_AF-A0A962KBN7-F1
#
_entry.id   AF-A0A962KBN7-F1
#
_cell.length_a   1.000
_cell.length_b   1.000
_cell.length_c   1.000
_cell.angle_alpha   90.00
_cell.angle_beta   90.00
_cell.angle_gamma   90.00
#
_symmetry.space_group_name_H-M   'P 1'
#
loop_
_entity.id
_entity.type
_entity.pdbx_description
1 polymer ?
#
loop_
_entity_poly.entity_id
_entity_poly.type
_entity_poly.pdbx_seq_one_letter_code
_entity_poly.pdbx_strand_id
1 'polypeptide(L)'
;MTDHPRQRLHYIITQYGLSVCDDAKRCEALLKDFCPQHKREVNLLMEALREGIAKELLKPNQLLPMETVISRLSQKLHDELGFEIGLAQWAVESWAFALGIKFKVAIAPSPVGADSPQTTHVNHAAALQQIKQQQVPNHASQVIIDQFKGWQKIGLQGEKLAVDAPNWAALIDKERQLMWAVNSSKTAGYPHPLMPISWKEAIDWVTHVNKRGWCNCHDWRLPRILELKSILASKKLDGLFLQKKLFYDVSVANYRVWSCSKYATDANYAKRIDFSIGLVGHDLYSSNHYIRLVRSVE
;
A
#
# COMPACT_ATOMS: atom_id res chain seq x y z
N MET A 1 -7.35 10.09 -17.13
CA MET A 1 -6.24 9.12 -17.29
C MET A 1 -6.47 7.94 -16.36
N THR A 2 -5.92 6.77 -16.68
CA THR A 2 -6.11 5.55 -15.87
C THR A 2 -5.27 5.60 -14.59
N ASP A 3 -5.76 4.99 -13.50
CA ASP A 3 -5.01 4.95 -12.23
C ASP A 3 -3.92 3.87 -12.20
N HIS A 4 -3.91 2.94 -13.16
CA HIS A 4 -2.94 1.82 -13.16
C HIS A 4 -1.48 2.29 -13.17
N PRO A 5 -1.03 3.21 -14.06
CA PRO A 5 0.35 3.71 -14.04
C PRO A 5 0.76 4.38 -12.73
N ARG A 6 -0.15 5.15 -12.13
CA ARG A 6 0.02 5.80 -10.82
C ARG A 6 0.16 4.76 -9.69
N GLN A 7 -0.66 3.72 -9.69
CA GLN A 7 -0.59 2.63 -8.72
C GLN A 7 0.70 1.81 -8.87
N ARG A 8 1.14 1.56 -10.11
CA ARG A 8 2.42 0.85 -10.36
C ARG A 8 3.62 1.69 -9.97
N LEU A 9 3.59 3.00 -10.20
CA LEU A 9 4.62 3.92 -9.69
C LEU A 9 4.71 3.86 -8.16
N HIS A 10 3.58 3.92 -7.46
CA HIS A 10 3.54 3.75 -6.00
C HIS A 10 4.12 2.41 -5.54
N TYR A 11 3.76 1.31 -6.23
CA TYR A 11 4.32 -0.01 -5.95
C TYR A 11 5.85 -0.03 -6.13
N ILE A 12 6.36 0.52 -7.23
CA ILE A 12 7.81 0.59 -7.51
C ILE A 12 8.54 1.32 -6.37
N ILE A 13 8.05 2.50 -5.96
CA ILE A 13 8.67 3.26 -4.88
C ILE A 13 8.60 2.50 -3.55
N THR A 14 7.49 1.79 -3.27
CA THR A 14 7.31 1.02 -2.04
C THR A 14 8.19 -0.24 -1.98
N GLN A 15 8.46 -0.87 -3.12
CA GLN A 15 9.28 -2.08 -3.19
C GLN A 15 10.77 -1.77 -3.24
N TYR A 16 11.18 -0.81 -4.07
CA TYR A 16 12.59 -0.53 -4.37
C TYR A 16 13.14 0.68 -3.60
N GLY A 17 12.27 1.46 -2.94
CA GLY A 17 12.65 2.64 -2.17
C GLY A 17 12.78 3.91 -3.01
N LEU A 18 13.11 5.03 -2.34
CA LEU A 18 13.26 6.34 -2.97
C LEU A 18 14.45 6.45 -3.92
N SER A 19 15.40 5.50 -3.85
CA SER A 19 16.57 5.46 -4.76
C SER A 19 16.16 5.31 -6.23
N VAL A 20 14.95 4.79 -6.52
CA VAL A 20 14.43 4.75 -7.90
C VAL A 20 14.11 6.15 -8.44
N CYS A 21 13.87 7.14 -7.58
CA CYS A 21 13.69 8.53 -7.99
C CYS A 21 15.01 9.17 -8.47
N ASP A 22 16.17 8.60 -8.08
CA ASP A 22 17.49 9.09 -8.49
C ASP A 22 18.01 8.39 -9.76
N ASP A 23 17.43 7.24 -10.13
CA ASP A 23 17.78 6.48 -11.32
C ASP A 23 16.60 6.41 -12.31
N ALA A 24 16.51 7.43 -13.16
CA ALA A 24 15.45 7.55 -14.16
C ALA A 24 15.44 6.38 -15.15
N LYS A 25 16.58 5.80 -15.52
CA LYS A 25 16.64 4.66 -16.44
C LYS A 25 16.02 3.43 -15.82
N ARG A 26 16.35 3.16 -14.55
CA ARG A 26 15.77 2.06 -13.79
C ARG A 26 14.26 2.26 -13.55
N CYS A 27 13.84 3.47 -13.20
CA CYS A 27 12.42 3.80 -13.03
C CYS A 27 11.64 3.57 -14.33
N GLU A 28 12.19 4.02 -15.46
CA GLU A 28 11.57 3.87 -16.78
C GLU A 28 11.44 2.40 -17.19
N ALA A 29 12.49 1.59 -17.00
CA ALA A 29 12.45 0.16 -17.29
C ALA A 29 11.34 -0.53 -16.50
N LEU A 30 11.29 -0.30 -15.18
CA LEU A 30 10.26 -0.87 -14.31
C LEU A 30 8.85 -0.43 -14.73
N LEU A 31 8.64 0.86 -15.01
CA LEU A 31 7.34 1.35 -15.44
C LEU A 31 6.92 0.76 -16.79
N LYS A 32 7.86 0.61 -17.75
CA LYS A 32 7.57 -0.03 -19.04
C LYS A 32 7.19 -1.50 -18.88
N ASP A 33 7.84 -2.21 -17.95
CA ASP A 33 7.55 -3.61 -17.64
C ASP A 33 6.17 -3.78 -16.99
N PHE A 34 5.79 -2.88 -16.07
CA PHE A 34 4.50 -2.95 -15.37
C PHE A 34 3.33 -2.30 -16.12
N CYS A 35 3.61 -1.42 -17.09
CA CYS A 35 2.61 -0.61 -17.80
C CYS A 35 2.81 -0.61 -19.32
N PRO A 36 2.92 -1.77 -20.01
CA PRO A 36 3.26 -1.83 -21.44
C PRO A 36 2.21 -1.18 -22.36
N GLN A 37 0.95 -1.12 -21.91
CA GLN A 37 -0.17 -0.52 -22.66
C GLN A 37 -0.38 0.97 -22.37
N HIS A 38 0.36 1.56 -21.42
CA HIS A 38 0.16 2.95 -20.97
C HIS A 38 1.35 3.84 -21.32
N LYS A 39 1.78 3.80 -22.59
CA LYS A 39 2.99 4.51 -23.05
C LYS A 39 2.91 6.02 -22.79
N ARG A 40 1.73 6.63 -22.98
CA ARG A 40 1.52 8.07 -22.78
C ARG A 40 1.70 8.45 -21.31
N GLU A 41 1.08 7.71 -20.40
CA GLU A 41 1.18 7.93 -18.96
C GLU A 41 2.59 7.67 -18.43
N VAL A 42 3.24 6.59 -18.89
CA VAL A 42 4.63 6.29 -18.52
C VAL A 42 5.55 7.42 -18.96
N ASN A 43 5.43 7.89 -20.21
CA ASN A 43 6.25 9.02 -20.69
C ASN A 43 6.03 10.26 -19.84
N LEU A 44 4.77 10.60 -19.53
CA LEU A 44 4.42 11.76 -18.73
C LEU A 44 4.99 11.68 -17.29
N LEU A 45 4.92 10.51 -16.64
CA LEU A 45 5.54 10.29 -15.33
C LEU A 45 7.06 10.39 -15.40
N MET A 46 7.67 9.88 -16.47
CA MET A 46 9.11 9.93 -16.66
C MET A 46 9.62 11.34 -16.94
N GLU A 47 8.89 12.17 -17.69
CA GLU A 47 9.27 13.58 -17.86
C GLU A 47 9.14 14.35 -16.56
N ALA A 48 8.07 14.13 -15.79
CA ALA A 48 7.97 14.71 -14.46
C ALA A 48 9.15 14.29 -13.54
N LEU A 49 9.63 13.04 -13.64
CA LEU A 49 10.81 12.62 -12.88
C LEU A 49 12.08 13.37 -13.31
N ARG A 50 12.30 13.52 -14.62
CA ARG A 50 13.48 14.18 -15.20
C ARG A 50 13.51 15.68 -14.86
N GLU A 51 12.34 16.33 -14.82
CA GLU A 51 12.19 17.71 -14.35
C GLU A 51 12.35 17.90 -12.83
N GLY A 52 12.68 16.82 -12.11
CA GLY A 52 12.97 16.86 -10.69
C GLY A 52 11.74 17.02 -9.80
N ILE A 53 10.54 16.75 -10.32
CA ILE A 53 9.28 16.87 -9.56
C ILE A 53 9.34 16.02 -8.28
N ALA A 54 9.80 14.77 -8.37
CA ALA A 54 9.95 13.90 -7.20
C ALA A 54 10.88 14.50 -6.12
N LYS A 55 11.98 15.15 -6.54
CA LYS A 55 12.92 15.81 -5.62
C LYS A 55 12.31 17.06 -5.00
N GLU A 56 11.57 17.85 -5.77
CA GLU A 56 10.87 19.03 -5.25
C GLU A 56 9.77 18.66 -4.24
N LEU A 57 9.05 17.57 -4.47
CA LEU A 57 8.02 17.04 -3.56
C LEU A 57 8.59 16.52 -2.23
N LEU A 58 9.85 16.05 -2.22
CA LEU A 58 10.51 15.51 -1.03
C LEU A 58 11.28 16.56 -0.20
N LYS A 59 11.32 17.83 -0.62
CA LYS A 59 12.06 18.87 0.10
C LYS A 59 11.48 19.07 1.53
N PRO A 60 12.30 18.88 2.59
CA PRO A 60 11.85 19.14 3.96
C PRO A 60 11.60 20.64 4.18
N ASN A 61 10.67 20.98 5.09
CA ASN A 61 10.29 22.35 5.46
C ASN A 61 9.67 23.20 4.33
N GLN A 62 8.79 22.63 3.52
CA GLN A 62 7.93 23.42 2.65
C GLN A 62 6.98 24.29 3.49
N LEU A 63 7.18 25.61 3.42
CA LEU A 63 6.33 26.61 4.09
C LEU A 63 4.94 26.76 3.43
N LEU A 64 4.77 26.20 2.23
CA LEU A 64 3.54 26.27 1.45
C LEU A 64 2.70 25.00 1.65
N PRO A 65 1.36 25.10 1.66
CA PRO A 65 0.48 23.95 1.57
C PRO A 65 0.82 23.06 0.36
N MET A 66 0.63 21.76 0.51
CA MET A 66 1.01 20.79 -0.52
C MET A 66 0.24 21.01 -1.83
N GLU A 67 -0.99 21.47 -1.74
CA GLU A 67 -1.82 21.85 -2.88
C GLU A 67 -1.16 22.96 -3.71
N THR A 68 -0.63 24.00 -3.05
CA THR A 68 0.08 25.10 -3.73
C THR A 68 1.35 24.60 -4.41
N VAL A 69 2.06 23.67 -3.76
CA VAL A 69 3.25 23.05 -4.34
C VAL A 69 2.88 22.21 -5.57
N ILE A 70 1.81 21.41 -5.51
CA ILE A 70 1.30 20.65 -6.66
C ILE A 70 0.92 21.58 -7.80
N SER A 71 0.13 22.64 -7.53
CA SER A 71 -0.27 23.60 -8.57
C SER A 71 0.93 24.29 -9.22
N ARG A 72 1.91 24.75 -8.44
CA ARG A 72 3.13 25.37 -8.96
C ARG A 72 3.94 24.41 -9.84
N LEU A 73 4.11 23.17 -9.39
CA LEU A 73 4.84 22.14 -10.15
C LEU A 73 4.10 21.74 -11.42
N SER A 74 2.76 21.74 -11.39
CA SER A 74 1.92 21.47 -12.56
C SER A 74 2.05 22.59 -13.58
N GLN A 75 2.05 23.84 -13.14
CA GLN A 75 2.27 25.00 -14.00
C GLN A 75 3.67 24.99 -14.62
N LYS A 76 4.71 24.64 -13.83
CA LYS A 76 6.07 24.48 -14.34
C LYS A 76 6.14 23.47 -15.49
N LEU A 77 5.55 22.28 -15.32
CA LEU A 77 5.50 21.28 -16.39
C LEU A 77 4.70 21.74 -17.63
N HIS A 78 3.63 22.52 -17.44
CA HIS A 78 2.87 23.11 -18.54
C HIS A 78 3.72 24.10 -19.34
N ASP A 79 4.40 25.01 -18.64
CA ASP A 79 5.17 26.09 -19.26
C ASP A 79 6.46 25.57 -19.92
N GLU A 80 7.16 24.63 -19.28
CA GLU A 80 8.47 24.16 -19.74
C GLU A 80 8.39 23.04 -20.80
N LEU A 81 7.40 22.14 -20.71
CA LEU A 81 7.27 20.99 -21.60
C LEU A 81 6.08 21.10 -22.58
N GLY A 82 5.27 22.15 -22.45
CA GLY A 82 4.08 22.35 -23.30
C GLY A 82 2.97 21.33 -23.07
N PHE A 83 2.99 20.60 -21.95
CA PHE A 83 1.93 19.65 -21.62
C PHE A 83 0.64 20.37 -21.31
N GLU A 84 -0.50 19.85 -21.74
CA GLU A 84 -1.80 20.32 -21.27
C GLU A 84 -1.84 20.32 -19.72
N ILE A 85 -2.35 21.40 -19.11
CA ILE A 85 -2.29 21.61 -17.65
C ILE A 85 -2.90 20.45 -16.85
N GLY A 86 -3.96 19.81 -17.36
CA GLY A 86 -4.57 18.65 -16.73
C GLY A 86 -3.67 17.40 -16.74
N LEU A 87 -2.83 17.23 -17.76
CA LEU A 87 -1.84 16.16 -17.83
C LEU A 87 -0.68 16.44 -16.86
N ALA A 88 -0.19 17.68 -16.86
CA ALA A 88 0.85 18.11 -15.93
C ALA A 88 0.41 17.90 -14.47
N GLN A 89 -0.81 18.32 -14.12
CA GLN A 89 -1.38 18.12 -12.80
C GLN A 89 -1.49 16.64 -12.44
N TRP A 90 -2.03 15.81 -13.34
CA TRP A 90 -2.10 14.37 -13.10
C TRP A 90 -0.71 13.75 -12.87
N ALA A 91 0.33 14.21 -13.56
CA ALA A 91 1.69 13.70 -13.39
C ALA A 91 2.23 14.03 -11.99
N VAL A 92 2.10 15.29 -11.57
CA VAL A 92 2.56 15.76 -10.25
C VAL A 92 1.80 15.08 -9.13
N GLU A 93 0.47 14.98 -9.24
CA GLU A 93 -0.38 14.27 -8.28
C GLU A 93 -0.02 12.79 -8.20
N SER A 94 0.32 12.16 -9.33
CA SER A 94 0.74 10.75 -9.36
C SER A 94 2.07 10.54 -8.63
N TRP A 95 3.01 11.47 -8.77
CA TRP A 95 4.26 11.46 -7.99
C TRP A 95 4.01 11.71 -6.51
N ALA A 96 3.19 12.70 -6.15
CA ALA A 96 2.84 12.98 -4.75
C ALA A 96 2.17 11.75 -4.09
N PHE A 97 1.23 11.13 -4.79
CA PHE A 97 0.59 9.89 -4.35
C PHE A 97 1.60 8.75 -4.19
N ALA A 98 2.47 8.55 -5.18
CA ALA A 98 3.44 7.46 -5.16
C ALA A 98 4.46 7.60 -4.02
N LEU A 99 4.83 8.84 -3.68
CA LEU A 99 5.70 9.19 -2.54
C LEU A 99 4.99 9.15 -1.18
N GLY A 100 3.68 8.88 -1.14
CA GLY A 100 2.88 8.80 0.09
C GLY A 100 2.54 10.16 0.70
N ILE A 101 2.62 11.23 -0.07
CA ILE A 101 2.28 12.59 0.35
C ILE A 101 0.76 12.74 0.33
N LYS A 102 0.17 13.21 1.43
CA LYS A 102 -1.28 13.48 1.52
C LYS A 102 -1.58 14.88 0.98
N PHE A 103 -2.49 14.96 0.01
CA PHE A 103 -3.01 16.21 -0.54
C PHE A 103 -4.49 16.03 -0.90
N LYS A 104 -5.25 17.13 -0.95
CA LYS A 104 -6.61 17.11 -1.49
C LYS A 104 -6.56 17.16 -3.01
N VAL A 105 -7.15 16.16 -3.66
CA VAL A 105 -7.33 16.18 -5.11
C VAL A 105 -8.30 17.31 -5.44
N ALA A 106 -7.81 18.34 -6.14
CA ALA A 106 -8.69 19.35 -6.71
C ALA A 106 -9.41 18.69 -7.88
N ILE A 107 -10.70 18.41 -7.69
CA ILE A 107 -11.56 17.90 -8.76
C ILE A 107 -11.61 18.98 -9.84
N ALA A 108 -10.83 18.82 -10.90
CA ALA A 108 -11.11 19.43 -12.18
C ALA A 108 -11.91 18.40 -13.00
N PRO A 109 -13.17 18.69 -13.36
CA PRO A 109 -13.87 17.90 -14.36
C PRO A 109 -13.13 18.05 -15.69
N SER A 110 -13.07 16.96 -16.45
CA SER A 110 -12.55 16.96 -17.81
C SER A 110 -13.19 18.07 -18.65
N PRO A 111 -12.40 18.92 -19.34
CA PRO A 111 -12.93 19.69 -20.46
C PRO A 111 -12.92 18.77 -21.68
N VAL A 112 -14.00 18.00 -21.86
CA VAL A 112 -14.37 17.50 -23.19
C VAL A 112 -15.77 18.00 -23.45
N GLY A 113 -15.85 19.15 -24.12
CA GLY A 113 -17.10 19.78 -24.49
C GLY A 113 -16.83 20.92 -25.46
N ALA A 114 -16.75 20.56 -26.75
CA ALA A 114 -17.11 21.35 -27.94
C ALA A 114 -16.11 21.07 -29.08
N ASP A 115 -16.43 20.08 -29.91
CA ASP A 115 -16.66 20.29 -31.35
C ASP A 115 -16.75 18.94 -32.05
N SER A 116 -17.94 18.57 -32.52
CA SER A 116 -18.20 18.43 -33.97
C SER A 116 -19.65 18.00 -34.25
N PRO A 117 -20.26 18.48 -35.35
CA PRO A 117 -21.63 18.16 -35.72
C PRO A 117 -21.77 16.88 -36.55
N GLN A 118 -22.99 16.32 -36.47
CA GLN A 118 -23.72 15.58 -37.50
C GLN A 118 -23.36 14.11 -37.81
N THR A 119 -24.22 13.24 -37.26
CA THR A 119 -24.96 12.16 -37.92
C THR A 119 -24.57 11.76 -39.34
N THR A 120 -24.13 10.51 -39.50
CA THR A 120 -24.62 9.62 -40.56
C THR A 120 -24.70 8.16 -40.05
N HIS A 121 -25.85 7.56 -40.29
CA HIS A 121 -26.21 6.17 -40.00
C HIS A 121 -25.38 5.19 -40.82
N VAL A 122 -24.72 4.20 -40.19
CA VAL A 122 -24.41 2.91 -40.83
C VAL A 122 -24.55 1.77 -39.82
N ASN A 123 -25.46 0.85 -40.12
CA ASN A 123 -25.86 -0.32 -39.31
C ASN A 123 -24.66 -1.19 -38.87
N HIS A 124 -24.41 -1.25 -37.56
CA HIS A 124 -23.40 -2.12 -36.90
C HIS A 124 -24.01 -3.34 -36.19
N ALA A 125 -25.10 -3.91 -36.72
CA ALA A 125 -25.72 -5.10 -36.12
C ALA A 125 -24.88 -6.38 -36.26
N ALA A 126 -23.94 -6.44 -37.21
CA ALA A 126 -23.09 -7.61 -37.44
C ALA A 126 -21.73 -7.57 -36.67
N ALA A 127 -21.28 -6.40 -36.22
CA ALA A 127 -20.01 -6.26 -35.48
C ALA A 127 -20.13 -6.61 -33.99
N LEU A 128 -21.35 -6.59 -33.44
CA LEU A 128 -21.63 -6.86 -32.02
C LEU A 128 -21.55 -8.35 -31.64
N GLN A 129 -21.46 -9.28 -32.62
CA GLN A 129 -21.24 -10.70 -32.34
C GLN A 129 -19.75 -11.09 -32.28
N GLN A 130 -18.83 -10.32 -32.88
CA GLN A 130 -17.39 -10.61 -32.81
C GLN A 130 -16.66 -9.92 -31.64
N ILE A 131 -17.23 -8.86 -31.05
CA ILE A 131 -16.63 -8.19 -29.87
C ILE A 131 -16.86 -9.00 -28.57
N LYS A 132 -17.74 -10.01 -28.58
CA LYS A 132 -18.04 -10.85 -27.40
C LYS A 132 -16.96 -11.90 -27.09
N GLN A 133 -15.91 -12.04 -27.90
CA GLN A 133 -14.85 -13.05 -27.73
C GLN A 133 -13.45 -12.49 -27.46
N GLN A 134 -13.29 -11.17 -27.27
CA GLN A 134 -12.00 -10.56 -26.89
C GLN A 134 -12.08 -9.71 -25.61
N GLN A 135 -12.96 -10.09 -24.67
CA GLN A 135 -12.72 -9.77 -23.27
C GLN A 135 -11.84 -10.88 -22.70
N VAL A 136 -10.52 -10.69 -22.75
CA VAL A 136 -9.64 -11.41 -21.82
C VAL A 136 -10.11 -10.97 -20.43
N PRO A 137 -10.62 -11.87 -19.58
CA PRO A 137 -10.96 -11.49 -18.22
C PRO A 137 -9.67 -11.01 -17.59
N ASN A 138 -9.70 -9.84 -16.98
CA ASN A 138 -8.64 -9.31 -16.15
C ASN A 138 -8.58 -10.17 -14.87
N HIS A 139 -8.23 -11.44 -15.02
CA HIS A 139 -8.14 -12.42 -13.95
C HIS A 139 -6.78 -12.26 -13.27
N ALA A 140 -6.80 -12.20 -11.95
CA ALA A 140 -5.60 -12.30 -11.14
C ALA A 140 -4.73 -13.47 -11.61
N SER A 141 -3.42 -13.24 -11.76
CA SER A 141 -2.51 -14.30 -12.17
C SER A 141 -2.56 -15.46 -11.17
N GLN A 142 -2.35 -16.69 -11.64
CA GLN A 142 -2.35 -17.88 -10.79
C GLN A 142 -1.40 -17.74 -9.59
N VAL A 143 -0.27 -17.04 -9.79
CA VAL A 143 0.70 -16.73 -8.74
C VAL A 143 0.08 -15.91 -7.60
N ILE A 144 -0.75 -14.91 -7.91
CA ILE A 144 -1.43 -14.08 -6.90
C ILE A 144 -2.51 -14.90 -6.20
N ILE A 145 -3.26 -15.71 -6.95
CA ILE A 145 -4.29 -16.60 -6.39
C ILE A 145 -3.67 -17.56 -5.38
N ASP A 146 -2.56 -18.22 -5.75
CA ASP A 146 -1.86 -19.17 -4.89
C ASP A 146 -1.25 -18.48 -3.67
N GLN A 147 -0.70 -17.27 -3.83
CA GLN A 147 -0.13 -16.48 -2.74
C GLN A 147 -1.16 -16.14 -1.65
N PHE A 148 -2.40 -15.84 -2.02
CA PHE A 148 -3.47 -15.48 -1.07
C PHE A 148 -4.45 -16.64 -0.82
N LYS A 149 -4.09 -17.88 -1.20
CA LYS A 149 -4.91 -19.05 -0.94
C LYS A 149 -5.14 -19.21 0.57
N GLY A 150 -6.40 -19.29 0.99
CA GLY A 150 -6.78 -19.34 2.40
C GLY A 150 -6.90 -17.97 3.09
N TRP A 151 -6.57 -16.88 2.38
CA TRP A 151 -6.62 -15.52 2.91
C TRP A 151 -7.69 -14.67 2.21
N GLN A 152 -8.25 -13.69 2.92
CA GLN A 152 -9.13 -12.67 2.34
C GLN A 152 -8.59 -11.28 2.66
N LYS A 153 -8.33 -10.49 1.62
CA LYS A 153 -7.95 -9.08 1.75
C LYS A 153 -9.15 -8.25 2.19
N ILE A 154 -8.92 -7.34 3.12
CA ILE A 154 -9.92 -6.40 3.62
C ILE A 154 -9.40 -4.96 3.46
N GLY A 155 -10.25 -4.08 2.94
CA GLY A 155 -9.94 -2.67 2.76
C GLY A 155 -10.19 -1.83 4.02
N LEU A 156 -9.94 -0.53 3.90
CA LEU A 156 -9.99 0.41 5.04
C LEU A 156 -11.41 0.55 5.61
N GLN A 157 -12.44 0.28 4.80
CA GLN A 157 -13.84 0.36 5.15
C GLN A 157 -14.40 -1.02 5.56
N GLY A 158 -13.54 -2.03 5.76
CA GLY A 158 -13.95 -3.38 6.15
C GLY A 158 -14.51 -4.21 5.00
N GLU A 159 -14.45 -3.70 3.77
CA GLU A 159 -14.93 -4.37 2.57
C GLU A 159 -13.98 -5.49 2.14
N LYS A 160 -14.56 -6.57 1.58
CA LYS A 160 -13.78 -7.66 0.98
C LYS A 160 -13.18 -7.18 -0.34
N LEU A 161 -11.88 -7.28 -0.46
CA LEU A 161 -11.15 -6.91 -1.67
C LEU A 161 -10.89 -8.13 -2.56
N ALA A 162 -10.78 -7.89 -3.87
CA ALA A 162 -10.33 -8.87 -4.83
C ALA A 162 -8.89 -9.31 -4.54
N VAL A 163 -8.52 -10.52 -4.98
CA VAL A 163 -7.22 -11.11 -4.67
C VAL A 163 -6.05 -10.34 -5.30
N ASP A 164 -6.30 -9.67 -6.43
CA ASP A 164 -5.37 -8.79 -7.15
C ASP A 164 -5.41 -7.33 -6.68
N ALA A 165 -6.23 -6.99 -5.67
CA ALA A 165 -6.23 -5.66 -5.10
C ALA A 165 -4.81 -5.28 -4.64
N PRO A 166 -4.29 -4.12 -5.07
CA PRO A 166 -2.88 -3.78 -4.89
C PRO A 166 -2.51 -3.54 -3.43
N ASN A 167 -3.47 -3.11 -2.61
CA ASN A 167 -3.29 -2.79 -1.20
C ASN A 167 -4.45 -3.34 -0.38
N TRP A 168 -4.22 -3.59 0.90
CA TRP A 168 -5.22 -4.02 1.87
C TRP A 168 -4.85 -3.49 3.26
N ALA A 169 -5.86 -3.21 4.07
CA ALA A 169 -5.70 -2.72 5.44
C ALA A 169 -5.69 -3.85 6.47
N ALA A 170 -6.22 -5.02 6.09
CA ALA A 170 -6.20 -6.21 6.92
C ALA A 170 -6.31 -7.49 6.08
N LEU A 171 -6.02 -8.63 6.72
CA LEU A 171 -6.12 -9.96 6.14
C LEU A 171 -6.88 -10.89 7.07
N ILE A 172 -7.90 -11.57 6.56
CA ILE A 172 -8.56 -12.67 7.26
C ILE A 172 -7.86 -13.98 6.88
N ASP A 173 -7.36 -14.68 7.90
CA ASP A 173 -7.03 -16.11 7.84
C ASP A 173 -8.34 -16.90 7.95
N LYS A 174 -8.78 -17.51 6.85
CA LYS A 174 -10.05 -18.24 6.78
C LYS A 174 -10.01 -19.56 7.56
N GLU A 175 -8.83 -20.15 7.75
CA GLU A 175 -8.69 -21.39 8.50
C GLU A 175 -8.84 -21.13 10.00
N ARG A 176 -8.24 -20.04 10.49
CA ARG A 176 -8.19 -19.72 11.92
C ARG A 176 -9.27 -18.77 12.40
N GLN A 177 -10.05 -18.20 11.47
CA GLN A 177 -11.04 -17.16 11.76
C GLN A 177 -10.43 -15.98 12.53
N LEU A 178 -9.26 -15.55 12.05
CA LEU A 178 -8.52 -14.41 12.60
C LEU A 178 -8.34 -13.34 11.54
N MET A 179 -8.53 -12.08 11.92
CA MET A 179 -8.25 -10.94 11.07
C MET A 179 -7.06 -10.17 11.61
N TRP A 180 -6.04 -10.01 10.78
CA TRP A 180 -4.79 -9.34 11.10
C TRP A 180 -4.77 -7.95 10.48
N ALA A 181 -4.52 -6.93 11.29
CA ALA A 181 -4.30 -5.58 10.78
C ALA A 181 -2.97 -5.52 10.01
N VAL A 182 -2.90 -4.63 9.02
CA VAL A 182 -1.73 -4.37 8.17
C VAL A 182 -1.58 -2.86 8.01
N ASN A 183 -0.39 -2.32 8.23
CA ASN A 183 -0.15 -0.89 7.94
C ASN A 183 -0.19 -0.64 6.42
N SER A 184 -0.71 0.51 6.01
CA SER A 184 -0.85 0.84 4.58
C SER A 184 0.48 0.89 3.83
N SER A 185 1.59 1.13 4.53
CA SER A 185 2.96 1.10 4.00
C SER A 185 3.96 0.74 5.12
N LYS A 186 5.21 0.48 4.73
CA LYS A 186 6.34 0.25 5.65
C LYS A 186 6.68 1.45 6.55
N THR A 187 6.20 2.64 6.19
CA THR A 187 6.45 3.90 6.90
C THR A 187 5.19 4.46 7.57
N ALA A 188 4.05 3.77 7.44
CA ALA A 188 2.85 4.14 8.16
C ALA A 188 2.97 3.73 9.63
N GLY A 189 2.66 4.66 10.54
CA GLY A 189 2.67 4.42 11.99
C GLY A 189 1.28 4.11 12.58
N TYR A 190 0.35 3.64 11.75
CA TYR A 190 -0.98 3.22 12.18
C TYR A 190 -1.52 2.14 11.21
N PRO A 191 -2.16 1.08 11.72
CA PRO A 191 -2.55 0.83 13.11
C PRO A 191 -1.44 0.28 14.02
N HIS A 192 -0.28 -0.13 13.50
CA HIS A 192 0.89 -0.48 14.31
C HIS A 192 1.87 0.71 14.38
N PRO A 193 2.51 0.95 15.53
CA PRO A 193 3.53 1.99 15.67
C PRO A 193 4.78 1.66 14.85
N LEU A 194 5.51 2.69 14.43
CA LEU A 194 6.78 2.54 13.71
C LEU A 194 7.92 2.04 14.60
N MET A 195 7.88 2.40 15.87
CA MET A 195 8.93 2.07 16.84
C MET A 195 8.43 0.99 17.80
N PRO A 196 9.33 0.12 18.29
CA PRO A 196 8.98 -0.82 19.34
C PRO A 196 8.60 -0.06 20.62
N ILE A 197 7.64 -0.60 21.35
CA ILE A 197 7.05 0.01 22.53
C ILE A 197 7.03 -0.98 23.70
N SER A 198 6.96 -0.45 24.90
CA SER A 198 6.81 -1.23 26.12
C SER A 198 5.46 -1.94 26.15
N TRP A 199 5.33 -2.91 27.04
CA TRP A 199 4.05 -3.61 27.19
C TRP A 199 2.90 -2.68 27.57
N LYS A 200 3.14 -1.75 28.50
CA LYS A 200 2.13 -0.80 28.96
C LYS A 200 1.65 0.07 27.79
N GLU A 201 2.60 0.63 27.04
CA GLU A 201 2.29 1.40 25.83
C GLU A 201 1.54 0.55 24.79
N ALA A 202 1.83 -0.74 24.66
CA ALA A 202 1.10 -1.63 23.75
C ALA A 202 -0.38 -1.78 24.13
N ILE A 203 -0.69 -1.89 25.42
CA ILE A 203 -2.07 -1.93 25.90
C ILE A 203 -2.79 -0.60 25.67
N ASP A 204 -2.12 0.52 25.93
CA ASP A 204 -2.65 1.86 25.65
C ASP A 204 -2.87 2.07 24.15
N TRP A 205 -1.97 1.55 23.31
CA TRP A 205 -2.07 1.64 21.85
C TRP A 205 -3.26 0.84 21.30
N VAL A 206 -3.49 -0.38 21.81
CA VAL A 206 -4.67 -1.18 21.46
C VAL A 206 -5.95 -0.41 21.80
N THR A 207 -5.99 0.21 22.98
CA THR A 207 -7.12 1.05 23.41
C THR A 207 -7.31 2.24 22.46
N HIS A 208 -6.22 2.89 22.03
CA HIS A 208 -6.27 3.98 21.06
C HIS A 208 -6.82 3.53 19.69
N VAL A 209 -6.35 2.39 19.18
CA VAL A 209 -6.83 1.82 17.91
C VAL A 209 -8.31 1.46 18.00
N ASN A 210 -8.75 0.88 19.11
CA ASN A 210 -10.16 0.52 19.30
C ASN A 210 -11.08 1.73 19.48
N LYS A 211 -10.59 2.85 20.02
CA LYS A 211 -11.37 4.10 20.06
C LYS A 211 -11.56 4.73 18.68
N ARG A 212 -10.53 4.64 17.82
CA ARG A 212 -10.54 5.25 16.49
C ARG A 212 -11.14 4.33 15.40
N GLY A 213 -11.05 3.03 15.62
CA GLY A 213 -11.37 2.01 14.65
C GLY A 213 -10.26 1.76 13.63
N TRP A 214 -10.27 0.55 13.07
CA TRP A 214 -9.50 0.17 11.88
C TRP A 214 -10.29 -0.87 11.09
N CYS A 215 -10.42 -0.69 9.77
CA CYS A 215 -11.30 -1.53 8.94
C CYS A 215 -12.75 -1.59 9.46
N ASN A 216 -13.27 -0.47 9.99
CA ASN A 216 -14.55 -0.40 10.72
C ASN A 216 -14.69 -1.31 11.96
N CYS A 217 -13.59 -1.89 12.45
CA CYS A 217 -13.55 -2.77 13.62
C CYS A 217 -12.94 -2.04 14.83
N HIS A 218 -13.43 -2.35 16.03
CA HIS A 218 -13.11 -1.65 17.29
C HIS A 218 -12.74 -2.62 18.43
N ASP A 219 -12.51 -3.88 18.10
CA ASP A 219 -12.29 -5.04 18.99
C ASP A 219 -10.91 -5.68 18.74
N TRP A 220 -9.94 -4.88 18.30
CA TRP A 220 -8.56 -5.31 18.11
C TRP A 220 -7.89 -5.64 19.44
N ARG A 221 -6.99 -6.61 19.41
CA ARG A 221 -6.21 -7.03 20.58
C ARG A 221 -4.80 -7.44 20.18
N LEU A 222 -3.94 -7.56 21.20
CA LEU A 222 -2.67 -8.27 21.03
C LEU A 222 -2.94 -9.77 20.80
N PRO A 223 -2.18 -10.43 19.91
CA PRO A 223 -2.33 -11.84 19.59
C PRO A 223 -1.82 -12.73 20.72
N ARG A 224 -2.41 -13.91 20.84
CA ARG A 224 -1.87 -15.00 21.64
C ARG A 224 -0.63 -15.56 20.95
N ILE A 225 0.26 -16.19 21.73
CA ILE A 225 1.52 -16.70 21.18
C ILE A 225 1.31 -17.72 20.05
N LEU A 226 0.26 -18.54 20.14
CA LEU A 226 -0.08 -19.52 19.10
C LEU A 226 -0.63 -18.85 17.83
N GLU A 227 -1.32 -17.70 17.98
CA GLU A 227 -1.79 -16.92 16.83
C GLU A 227 -0.59 -16.29 16.11
N LEU A 228 0.38 -15.71 16.82
CA LEU A 228 1.61 -15.22 16.19
C LEU A 228 2.39 -16.32 15.50
N LYS A 229 2.43 -17.55 16.07
CA LYS A 229 3.09 -18.68 15.42
C LYS A 229 2.46 -19.02 14.07
N SER A 230 1.14 -18.84 13.92
CA SER A 230 0.45 -19.16 12.67
C SER A 230 0.88 -18.32 11.47
N ILE A 231 1.44 -17.13 11.71
CA ILE A 231 1.93 -16.24 10.65
C ILE A 231 3.44 -16.38 10.40
N LEU A 232 4.12 -17.32 11.07
CA LEU A 232 5.51 -17.68 10.75
C LEU A 232 5.58 -18.31 9.36
N ALA A 233 6.54 -17.85 8.56
CA ALA A 233 6.86 -18.48 7.28
C ALA A 233 7.81 -19.68 7.49
N SER A 234 7.68 -20.70 6.65
CA SER A 234 8.58 -21.86 6.63
C SER A 234 9.98 -21.51 6.12
N LYS A 235 10.11 -20.45 5.33
CA LYS A 235 11.38 -19.94 4.80
C LYS A 235 11.53 -18.46 5.13
N LYS A 236 12.78 -18.06 5.37
CA LYS A 236 13.15 -16.67 5.62
C LYS A 236 13.08 -15.88 4.30
N LEU A 237 12.39 -14.75 4.32
CA LEU A 237 12.37 -13.78 3.22
C LEU A 237 12.80 -12.42 3.77
N ASP A 238 13.77 -11.77 3.12
CA ASP A 238 14.33 -10.48 3.54
C ASP A 238 14.62 -10.40 5.04
N GLY A 239 15.32 -11.42 5.55
CA GLY A 239 15.74 -11.43 6.96
C GLY A 239 14.68 -11.88 7.97
N LEU A 240 13.44 -12.21 7.57
CA LEU A 240 12.35 -12.57 8.50
C LEU A 240 11.64 -13.89 8.13
N PHE A 241 11.29 -14.68 9.14
CA PHE A 241 10.35 -15.80 9.07
C PHE A 241 8.90 -15.30 9.15
N LEU A 242 8.54 -14.29 8.36
CA LEU A 242 7.20 -13.74 8.26
C LEU A 242 6.67 -13.99 6.85
N GLN A 243 5.37 -14.24 6.70
CA GLN A 243 4.72 -14.31 5.40
C GLN A 243 4.69 -12.92 4.72
N LYS A 244 5.86 -12.38 4.32
CA LYS A 244 6.07 -11.00 3.86
C LYS A 244 5.28 -10.61 2.61
N LYS A 245 4.86 -11.60 1.84
CA LYS A 245 3.93 -11.43 0.71
C LYS A 245 2.50 -11.04 1.15
N LEU A 246 2.13 -11.39 2.38
CA LEU A 246 0.86 -11.05 3.03
C LEU A 246 1.03 -9.85 3.97
N PHE A 247 2.15 -9.81 4.70
CA PHE A 247 2.51 -8.77 5.66
C PHE A 247 3.68 -7.95 5.13
N TYR A 248 3.40 -7.13 4.12
CA TYR A 248 4.40 -6.33 3.40
C TYR A 248 4.82 -5.06 4.17
N ASP A 249 4.11 -4.77 5.26
CA ASP A 249 4.22 -3.58 6.09
C ASP A 249 5.46 -3.57 7.01
N VAL A 250 6.28 -4.61 6.97
CA VAL A 250 7.45 -4.76 7.84
C VAL A 250 8.77 -4.62 7.06
N SER A 251 9.55 -3.59 7.39
CA SER A 251 10.88 -3.30 6.81
C SER A 251 12.05 -3.52 7.77
N VAL A 252 11.78 -3.84 9.04
CA VAL A 252 12.82 -3.91 10.09
C VAL A 252 13.43 -5.32 10.19
N ALA A 253 14.75 -5.39 10.34
CA ALA A 253 15.48 -6.66 10.40
C ALA A 253 15.29 -7.43 11.73
N ASN A 254 15.13 -6.71 12.83
CA ASN A 254 14.94 -7.28 14.18
C ASN A 254 13.49 -7.15 14.63
N TYR A 255 12.59 -7.86 13.93
CA TYR A 255 11.16 -7.78 14.18
C TYR A 255 10.73 -8.73 15.30
N ARG A 256 10.72 -8.22 16.54
CA ARG A 256 10.23 -8.92 17.74
C ARG A 256 8.84 -8.40 18.10
N VAL A 257 7.86 -9.29 18.27
CA VAL A 257 6.46 -8.90 18.44
C VAL A 257 5.89 -9.43 19.74
N TRP A 258 5.32 -8.53 20.56
CA TRP A 258 4.62 -8.88 21.80
C TRP A 258 3.42 -9.80 21.55
N SER A 259 3.18 -10.73 22.48
CA SER A 259 1.95 -11.52 22.55
C SER A 259 1.24 -11.29 23.89
N CYS A 260 -0.08 -11.34 23.95
CA CYS A 260 -0.83 -11.26 25.21
C CYS A 260 -0.67 -12.47 26.15
N SER A 261 0.14 -13.47 25.76
CA SER A 261 0.32 -14.70 26.53
C SER A 261 1.32 -14.52 27.68
N LYS A 262 0.89 -14.85 28.90
CA LYS A 262 1.71 -14.80 30.11
C LYS A 262 2.87 -15.80 30.06
N TYR A 263 3.98 -15.45 30.72
CA TYR A 263 5.04 -16.40 31.04
C TYR A 263 4.71 -17.09 32.37
N ALA A 264 4.83 -18.43 32.41
CA ALA A 264 4.29 -19.22 33.53
C ALA A 264 5.16 -19.13 34.79
N THR A 265 6.46 -18.95 34.63
CA THR A 265 7.46 -19.02 35.72
C THR A 265 7.80 -17.67 36.32
N ASP A 266 7.52 -16.55 35.64
CA ASP A 266 7.73 -15.21 36.18
C ASP A 266 6.64 -14.26 35.65
N ALA A 267 5.89 -13.68 36.60
CA ALA A 267 4.76 -12.80 36.31
C ALA A 267 5.17 -11.48 35.63
N ASN A 268 6.44 -11.09 35.70
CA ASN A 268 6.98 -9.85 35.11
C ASN A 268 7.36 -9.96 33.62
N TYR A 269 7.20 -11.16 33.04
CA TYR A 269 7.57 -11.44 31.66
C TYR A 269 6.35 -11.70 30.79
N ALA A 270 6.42 -11.20 29.55
CA ALA A 270 5.51 -11.57 28.49
C ALA A 270 6.21 -12.38 27.42
N LYS A 271 5.47 -13.28 26.76
CA LYS A 271 5.98 -14.01 25.60
C LYS A 271 5.95 -13.12 24.37
N ARG A 272 6.92 -13.34 23.48
CA ARG A 272 7.06 -12.66 22.19
C ARG A 272 7.58 -13.62 21.13
N ILE A 273 7.40 -13.29 19.86
CA ILE A 273 8.06 -14.01 18.75
C ILE A 273 9.18 -13.14 18.19
N ASP A 274 10.35 -13.74 17.98
CA ASP A 274 11.37 -13.20 17.10
C ASP A 274 11.13 -13.65 15.67
N PHE A 275 10.70 -12.75 14.78
CA PHE A 275 10.59 -13.11 13.37
C PHE A 275 11.95 -13.16 12.68
N SER A 276 13.04 -12.63 13.26
CA SER A 276 14.37 -12.71 12.63
C SER A 276 14.99 -14.11 12.73
N ILE A 277 14.58 -14.89 13.74
CA ILE A 277 15.05 -16.27 13.99
C ILE A 277 13.92 -17.31 14.08
N GLY A 278 12.66 -16.89 14.06
CA GLY A 278 11.49 -17.78 14.04
C GLY A 278 11.17 -18.44 15.39
N LEU A 279 11.67 -17.90 16.51
CA LEU A 279 11.57 -18.53 17.83
C LEU A 279 10.71 -17.71 18.80
N VAL A 280 10.11 -18.42 19.76
CA VAL A 280 9.43 -17.79 20.90
C VAL A 280 10.48 -17.39 21.93
N GLY A 281 10.42 -16.14 22.37
CA GLY A 281 11.15 -15.63 23.52
C GLY A 281 10.20 -15.15 24.62
N HIS A 282 10.79 -14.69 25.71
CA HIS A 282 10.10 -13.97 26.77
C HIS A 282 11.01 -12.84 27.22
N ASP A 283 10.42 -11.69 27.50
CA ASP A 283 11.14 -10.49 27.90
C ASP A 283 10.32 -9.72 28.96
N LEU A 284 11.00 -8.89 29.75
CA LEU A 284 10.38 -8.07 30.79
C LEU A 284 9.37 -7.10 30.19
N TYR A 285 8.29 -6.77 30.91
CA TYR A 285 7.31 -5.75 30.45
C TYR A 285 7.91 -4.37 30.16
N SER A 286 9.08 -4.06 30.73
CA SER A 286 9.86 -2.83 30.48
C SER A 286 10.67 -2.86 29.17
N SER A 287 10.77 -4.00 28.49
CA SER A 287 11.44 -4.11 27.19
C SER A 287 10.56 -3.53 26.09
N ASN A 288 11.18 -3.06 25.00
CA ASN A 288 10.46 -2.51 23.85
C ASN A 288 10.41 -3.53 22.71
N HIS A 289 9.20 -3.87 22.26
CA HIS A 289 8.96 -4.72 21.09
C HIS A 289 7.84 -4.15 20.20
N TYR A 290 7.80 -4.60 18.96
CA TYR A 290 6.71 -4.25 18.05
C TYR A 290 5.41 -4.92 18.48
N ILE A 291 4.30 -4.42 17.95
CA ILE A 291 2.99 -5.07 18.10
C ILE A 291 2.43 -5.40 16.72
N ARG A 292 1.58 -6.42 16.69
CA ARG A 292 0.66 -6.65 15.58
C ARG A 292 -0.71 -6.87 16.17
N LEU A 293 -1.73 -6.26 15.58
CA LEU A 293 -3.11 -6.38 16.06
C LEU A 293 -3.84 -7.50 15.33
N VAL A 294 -4.63 -8.24 16.09
CA VAL A 294 -5.51 -9.29 15.60
C VAL A 294 -6.89 -9.13 16.23
N ARG A 295 -7.92 -9.58 15.53
CA ARG A 295 -9.26 -9.78 16.07
C ARG A 295 -9.80 -11.14 15.60
N SER A 296 -10.83 -11.64 16.28
CA SER A 296 -11.56 -12.81 15.79
C SER A 296 -12.54 -12.38 14.69
N VAL A 297 -12.82 -13.30 13.76
CA VAL A 297 -13.89 -13.13 12.77
C VAL A 297 -15.05 -14.02 13.21
N GLU A 298 -16.25 -13.44 13.28
CA GLU A 298 -17.51 -14.16 13.49
C GLU A 298 -18.15 -14.54 12.15
#